data_AF-A0AAN8EMI1-F1
#
_entry.id   AF-A0AAN8EMI1-F1
#
_cell.length_a   1.000
_cell.length_b   1.000
_cell.length_c   1.000
_cell.angle_alpha   90.00
_cell.angle_beta   90.00
_cell.angle_gamma   90.00
#
_symmetry.space_group_name_H-M   'P 1'
#
loop_
_entity.id
_entity.type
_entity.pdbx_description
1 polymer ?
#
loop_
_entity_poly.entity_id
_entity_poly.type
_entity_poly.pdbx_seq_one_letter_code
_entity_poly.pdbx_strand_id
1 'polypeptide(L)'
;MRATPRLYMQATRALRGHDHWDPKNGIFLGGWGDLGSMKQKGLTSYALSPNRQRPLAGTLNAAIFNVARRTRHQILYWLPPLLIAYTMMQWAIERNEYLNSKPGRQTDEAQEMDTVTS
;
A
#
# COMPACT_ATOMS: atom_id res chain seq x y z
N MET A 1 -20.32 36.03 33.08
CA MET A 1 -20.86 34.91 32.27
C MET A 1 -20.26 35.00 30.88
N ARG A 2 -19.40 34.06 30.48
CA ARG A 2 -18.81 34.01 29.14
C ARG A 2 -19.79 33.26 28.23
N ALA A 3 -20.31 33.91 27.19
CA ALA A 3 -21.20 33.27 26.24
C ALA A 3 -20.48 32.12 25.53
N THR A 4 -21.01 30.91 25.67
CA THR A 4 -20.54 29.71 24.97
C THR A 4 -20.88 29.84 23.49
N PRO A 5 -19.92 29.70 22.55
CA PRO A 5 -20.25 29.75 21.13
C PRO A 5 -21.13 28.54 20.76
N ARG A 6 -22.31 28.82 20.19
CA ARG A 6 -23.18 27.80 19.59
C ARG A 6 -22.49 27.22 18.35
N LEU A 7 -22.23 25.92 18.37
CA LEU A 7 -21.81 25.14 17.20
C LEU A 7 -22.96 25.05 16.19
N TYR A 8 -23.05 26.04 15.30
CA TYR A 8 -23.84 25.89 14.08
C TYR A 8 -23.03 24.99 13.13
N MET A 9 -23.56 23.81 12.80
CA MET A 9 -23.11 23.03 11.65
C MET A 9 -23.21 23.93 10.42
N GLN A 10 -22.07 24.38 9.91
CA GLN A 10 -22.00 25.20 8.70
C GLN A 10 -22.24 24.28 7.50
N ALA A 11 -23.50 23.99 7.20
CA ALA A 11 -23.92 23.16 6.06
C ALA A 11 -23.41 23.68 4.70
N THR A 12 -22.98 24.95 4.64
CA THR A 12 -22.36 25.58 3.46
C THR A 12 -20.84 25.35 3.34
N ARG A 13 -20.21 24.65 4.29
CA ARG A 13 -18.76 24.41 4.32
C ARG A 13 -18.24 23.61 3.12
N ALA A 14 -19.02 22.65 2.62
CA ALA A 14 -18.67 21.86 1.44
C ALA A 14 -18.75 22.65 0.12
N LEU A 15 -19.49 23.76 0.09
CA LEU A 15 -19.70 24.57 -1.11
C LEU A 15 -18.72 25.76 -1.23
N ARG A 16 -17.94 26.06 -0.17
CA ARG A 16 -17.14 27.30 -0.09
C ARG A 16 -15.70 27.17 -0.56
N GLY A 17 -15.17 25.96 -0.70
CA GLY A 17 -13.80 25.83 -1.18
C GLY A 17 -13.73 24.83 -2.31
N HIS A 18 -13.59 25.37 -3.52
CA HIS A 18 -13.30 24.57 -4.70
C HIS A 18 -11.91 24.84 -5.27
N ASP A 19 -11.25 25.95 -4.89
CA ASP A 19 -10.02 26.39 -5.59
C ASP A 19 -8.88 26.96 -4.71
N HIS A 20 -9.03 27.09 -3.39
CA HIS A 20 -8.01 27.74 -2.54
C HIS A 20 -7.73 26.97 -1.25
N TRP A 21 -6.55 27.20 -0.66
CA TRP A 21 -6.16 26.55 0.59
C TRP A 21 -7.01 27.09 1.75
N ASP A 22 -7.75 26.21 2.42
CA ASP A 22 -8.54 26.54 3.60
C ASP A 22 -8.62 25.37 4.60
N PRO A 23 -7.64 25.27 5.51
CA PRO A 23 -7.63 24.24 6.54
C PRO A 23 -8.83 24.32 7.49
N LYS A 24 -9.43 25.51 7.66
CA LYS A 24 -10.58 25.70 8.55
C LYS A 24 -11.83 25.09 7.96
N ASN A 25 -11.93 25.04 6.64
CA ASN A 25 -13.01 24.36 5.92
C ASN A 25 -12.68 22.91 5.54
N GLY A 26 -11.46 22.42 5.83
CA GLY A 26 -11.04 21.03 5.60
C GLY A 26 -10.37 20.79 4.25
N ILE A 27 -9.92 21.86 3.60
CA ILE A 27 -9.29 21.83 2.27
C ILE A 27 -7.80 22.09 2.45
N PHE A 28 -7.01 21.04 2.26
CA PHE A 28 -5.56 21.06 2.48
C PHE A 28 -4.75 21.20 1.19
N LEU A 29 -5.40 21.26 0.03
CA LEU A 29 -4.79 21.43 -1.28
C LEU A 29 -5.59 22.49 -2.06
N GLY A 30 -4.93 23.58 -2.43
CA GLY A 30 -5.51 24.61 -3.30
C GLY A 30 -5.04 24.51 -4.74
N GLY A 31 -5.45 25.47 -5.58
CA GLY A 31 -5.12 25.52 -7.00
C GLY A 31 -3.72 26.03 -7.32
N TRP A 32 -3.45 26.26 -8.60
CA TRP A 32 -2.21 26.87 -9.07
C TRP A 32 -2.04 28.29 -8.50
N GLY A 33 -0.88 28.56 -7.90
CA GLY A 33 -0.60 29.83 -7.24
C GLY A 33 -0.97 29.87 -5.74
N ASP A 34 -1.81 28.95 -5.27
CA ASP A 34 -2.20 28.82 -3.85
C ASP A 34 -2.30 27.34 -3.43
N LEU A 35 -1.22 26.58 -3.66
CA LEU A 35 -1.18 25.13 -3.37
C LEU A 35 -1.29 24.79 -1.87
N GLY A 36 -1.18 25.78 -0.97
CA GLY A 36 -1.19 25.55 0.48
C GLY A 36 0.12 24.98 1.05
N SER A 37 1.20 24.94 0.26
CA SER A 37 2.53 24.53 0.71
C SER A 37 3.24 25.62 1.52
N MET A 38 4.28 25.25 2.26
CA MET A 38 5.16 26.23 2.92
C MET A 38 5.78 27.17 1.89
N LYS A 39 5.99 28.44 2.27
CA LYS A 39 6.64 29.42 1.40
C LYS A 39 8.06 28.97 1.05
N GLN A 40 8.34 28.78 -0.23
CA GLN A 40 9.66 28.40 -0.74
C GLN A 40 10.37 29.64 -1.30
N LYS A 41 11.59 29.93 -0.83
CA LYS A 41 12.42 31.03 -1.32
C LYS A 41 13.85 30.53 -1.50
N GLY A 42 14.49 30.88 -2.61
CA GLY A 42 15.90 30.54 -2.90
C GLY A 42 16.12 29.17 -3.55
N LEU A 43 15.07 28.46 -3.95
CA LEU A 43 15.19 27.23 -4.75
C LEU A 43 15.18 27.60 -6.24
N THR A 44 16.23 27.23 -6.98
CA THR A 44 16.31 27.41 -8.43
C THR A 44 16.38 26.06 -9.11
N SER A 45 15.39 25.76 -9.96
CA SER A 45 15.29 24.50 -10.69
C SER A 45 15.65 24.72 -12.16
N TYR A 46 16.49 23.86 -12.70
CA TYR A 46 16.90 23.89 -14.10
C TYR A 46 16.36 22.65 -14.82
N ALA A 47 15.89 22.82 -16.06
CA ALA A 47 15.43 21.72 -16.90
C ALA A 47 15.85 21.95 -18.35
N LEU A 48 16.13 20.85 -19.07
CA LEU A 48 16.40 20.86 -20.51
C LEU A 48 15.15 20.44 -21.27
N SER A 49 14.87 21.09 -22.41
CA SER A 49 13.76 20.70 -23.29
C SER A 49 13.83 19.21 -23.66
N PRO A 50 12.72 18.45 -23.56
CA PRO A 50 12.70 17.01 -23.90
C PRO A 50 13.17 16.70 -25.32
N ASN A 51 12.92 17.61 -26.27
CA ASN A 51 13.32 17.45 -27.68
C ASN A 51 14.84 17.49 -27.89
N ARG A 52 15.60 17.94 -26.88
CA ARG A 52 17.07 17.95 -26.89
C ARG A 52 17.69 16.83 -26.05
N GLN A 53 16.86 15.98 -25.43
CA GLN A 53 17.31 14.83 -24.64
C GLN A 53 17.21 13.54 -25.47
N ARG A 54 18.08 12.57 -25.20
CA ARG A 54 17.97 11.21 -25.74
C ARG A 54 17.13 10.39 -24.76
N PRO A 55 15.85 10.07 -25.06
CA PRO A 55 14.90 9.58 -24.05
C PRO A 55 15.25 8.21 -23.46
N LEU A 56 16.02 7.39 -24.19
CA LEU A 56 16.45 6.05 -23.77
C LEU A 56 17.95 5.94 -23.52
N ALA A 57 18.69 7.06 -23.48
CA ALA A 57 20.12 7.00 -23.23
C ALA A 57 20.39 6.46 -21.82
N GLY A 58 21.20 5.40 -21.73
CA GLY A 58 21.62 4.80 -20.46
C GLY A 58 20.54 3.98 -19.74
N THR A 59 19.35 3.80 -20.32
CA THR A 59 18.26 3.06 -19.66
C THR A 59 18.58 1.60 -19.39
N LEU A 60 19.36 0.92 -20.22
CA LEU A 60 19.72 -0.49 -19.99
C LEU A 60 20.60 -0.66 -18.75
N ASN A 61 21.71 0.07 -18.67
CA ASN A 61 22.59 0.05 -17.50
C ASN A 61 21.87 0.57 -16.24
N ALA A 62 21.11 1.66 -16.37
CA ALA A 62 20.35 2.20 -15.25
C ALA A 62 19.25 1.24 -14.80
N ALA A 63 18.52 0.60 -15.71
CA ALA A 63 17.43 -0.31 -15.37
C ALA A 63 17.95 -1.53 -14.62
N ILE A 64 18.96 -2.23 -15.15
CA ILE A 64 19.42 -3.49 -14.54
C ILE A 64 19.98 -3.24 -13.14
N PHE A 65 20.94 -2.32 -12.98
CA PHE A 65 21.59 -2.12 -11.69
C PHE A 65 20.70 -1.38 -10.68
N ASN A 66 19.89 -0.41 -11.11
CA ASN A 66 18.99 0.31 -10.20
C ASN A 66 17.82 -0.57 -9.76
N VAL A 67 17.27 -1.39 -10.65
CA VAL A 67 16.20 -2.33 -10.29
C VAL A 67 16.74 -3.38 -9.34
N ALA A 68 17.87 -4.03 -9.65
CA ALA A 68 18.48 -5.01 -8.75
C ALA A 68 18.77 -4.41 -7.36
N ARG A 69 19.34 -3.20 -7.32
CA ARG A 69 19.58 -2.47 -6.07
C ARG A 69 18.28 -2.16 -5.31
N ARG A 70 17.21 -1.72 -5.98
CA ARG A 70 15.93 -1.41 -5.31
C ARG A 70 15.23 -2.67 -4.81
N THR A 71 15.22 -3.73 -5.62
CA THR A 71 14.61 -5.02 -5.26
C THR A 71 15.30 -5.64 -4.05
N ARG A 72 16.64 -5.60 -3.96
CA ARG A 72 17.36 -6.16 -2.80
C ARG A 72 16.97 -5.49 -1.47
N HIS A 73 16.60 -4.20 -1.49
CA HIS A 73 16.20 -3.49 -0.28
C HIS A 73 14.77 -3.82 0.15
N GLN A 74 13.95 -4.37 -0.75
CA GLN A 74 12.56 -4.67 -0.50
C GLN A 74 12.27 -6.17 -0.39
N ILE A 75 13.16 -7.02 -0.91
CA ILE A 75 12.94 -8.47 -1.03
C ILE A 75 12.59 -9.11 0.31
N LEU A 76 13.20 -8.67 1.41
CA LEU A 76 12.94 -9.23 2.74
C LEU A 76 11.57 -8.86 3.32
N TYR A 77 10.89 -7.86 2.79
CA TYR A 77 9.57 -7.47 3.30
C TYR A 77 8.43 -8.27 2.67
N TRP A 78 8.56 -8.64 1.38
CA TRP A 78 7.50 -9.31 0.66
C TRP A 78 7.82 -10.77 0.33
N LEU A 79 9.09 -11.16 0.19
CA LEU A 79 9.46 -12.53 -0.17
C LEU A 79 9.15 -13.52 0.96
N PRO A 80 9.49 -13.25 2.25
CA PRO A 80 9.17 -14.19 3.32
C PRO A 80 7.67 -14.51 3.47
N PRO A 81 6.74 -13.52 3.51
CA PRO A 81 5.32 -13.86 3.61
C PRO A 81 4.80 -14.59 2.38
N LEU A 82 5.29 -14.29 1.17
CA LEU A 82 4.90 -15.05 -0.03
C LEU A 82 5.40 -16.49 0.01
N LEU A 83 6.64 -16.71 0.45
CA LEU A 83 7.20 -18.06 0.57
C LEU A 83 6.39 -18.89 1.58
N ILE A 84 6.11 -18.33 2.75
CA ILE A 84 5.32 -18.97 3.80
C ILE A 84 3.92 -19.31 3.28
N ALA A 85 3.24 -18.35 2.64
CA ALA A 85 1.91 -18.58 2.08
C ALA A 85 1.91 -19.70 1.04
N TYR A 86 2.92 -19.74 0.17
CA TYR A 86 3.05 -20.79 -0.84
C TYR A 86 3.27 -22.18 -0.21
N THR A 87 4.19 -22.29 0.75
CA THR A 87 4.46 -23.56 1.43
C THR A 87 3.27 -24.04 2.27
N MET A 88 2.57 -23.12 2.94
CA MET A 88 1.37 -23.45 3.71
C MET A 88 0.23 -23.90 2.80
N MET A 89 0.06 -23.26 1.64
CA MET A 89 -0.95 -23.65 0.66
C MET A 89 -0.67 -25.05 0.10
N GLN A 90 0.58 -25.33 -0.27
CA GLN A 90 0.97 -26.65 -0.76
C GLN A 90 0.70 -27.74 0.29
N TRP A 91 1.10 -27.50 1.54
CA TRP A 91 0.79 -28.40 2.65
C TRP A 91 -0.71 -28.59 2.86
N ALA A 92 -1.51 -27.51 2.78
CA ALA A 92 -2.95 -27.58 2.95
C ALA A 92 -3.62 -28.39 1.84
N ILE A 93 -3.17 -28.25 0.58
CA ILE A 93 -3.68 -29.03 -0.55
C ILE A 93 -3.36 -30.52 -0.35
N GLU A 94 -2.10 -30.85 -0.09
CA GLU A 94 -1.66 -32.24 0.11
C GLU A 94 -2.38 -32.89 1.30
N ARG A 95 -2.55 -32.15 2.40
CA ARG A 95 -3.30 -32.62 3.56
C ARG A 95 -4.78 -32.83 3.23
N ASN A 96 -5.40 -31.93 2.48
CA ASN A 96 -6.80 -32.05 2.08
C ASN A 96 -7.03 -33.27 1.18
N GLU A 97 -6.15 -33.47 0.20
CA GLU A 97 -6.20 -34.65 -0.68
C GLU A 97 -5.98 -35.95 0.10
N TYR A 98 -5.03 -35.95 1.05
CA TYR A 98 -4.79 -37.11 1.90
C TYR A 98 -6.04 -37.47 2.73
N LEU A 99 -6.67 -36.50 3.40
CA LEU A 99 -7.86 -36.76 4.24
C LEU A 99 -9.05 -37.31 3.43
N ASN A 100 -9.24 -36.81 2.21
CA ASN A 100 -10.30 -37.30 1.31
C ASN A 100 -9.96 -38.65 0.63
N SER A 101 -8.74 -39.15 0.79
CA SER A 101 -8.31 -40.43 0.25
C SER A 101 -8.82 -41.61 1.11
N LYS A 102 -8.78 -42.83 0.55
CA LYS A 102 -9.15 -44.07 1.27
C LYS A 102 -8.32 -44.32 2.54
N PRO A 103 -6.97 -44.23 2.52
CA PRO A 103 -6.18 -44.37 3.74
C PRO A 103 -6.40 -43.21 4.72
N GLY A 104 -6.71 -42.01 4.22
CA GLY A 104 -7.05 -40.84 5.04
C GLY A 104 -8.28 -41.05 5.92
N ARG A 105 -9.36 -41.59 5.34
CA ARG A 105 -10.57 -41.95 6.09
C ARG A 105 -10.31 -42.95 7.21
N GLN A 106 -9.49 -43.96 6.98
CA GLN A 106 -9.13 -44.93 8.02
C GLN A 106 -8.33 -44.30 9.15
N THR A 107 -7.43 -43.34 8.83
CA THR A 107 -6.70 -42.60 9.86
C THR A 107 -7.59 -41.65 10.65
N ASP A 108 -8.55 -40.99 10.00
CA ASP A 108 -9.50 -40.10 10.70
C ASP A 108 -10.45 -40.90 11.60
N GLU A 109 -10.97 -42.02 11.10
CA GLU A 109 -11.80 -42.97 11.88
C GLU A 109 -11.01 -43.52 13.08
N ALA A 110 -9.73 -43.85 12.92
CA ALA A 110 -8.88 -44.28 14.03
C ALA A 110 -8.62 -43.16 15.05
N GLN A 111 -8.43 -41.92 14.60
CA GLN A 111 -8.29 -40.78 15.51
C GLN A 111 -9.60 -40.47 16.25
N GLU A 112 -10.76 -40.62 15.60
CA GLU A 112 -12.06 -40.45 16.24
C GLU A 112 -12.25 -41.47 17.38
N MET A 113 -11.88 -42.74 17.16
CA MET A 113 -11.95 -43.78 18.20
C MET A 113 -11.06 -43.49 19.41
N ASP A 114 -9.84 -42.99 19.20
CA ASP A 114 -8.90 -42.63 20.27
C ASP A 114 -9.38 -41.40 21.08
N THR A 115 -10.03 -40.42 20.44
CA THR A 115 -10.57 -39.24 21.15
C THR A 115 -11.83 -39.52 21.97
N VAL A 116 -12.60 -40.55 21.62
CA VAL A 116 -13.83 -40.95 22.34
C VAL A 116 -13.53 -41.87 23.54
N THR A 117 -12.37 -42.53 23.55
CA THR A 117 -11.96 -43.46 24.62
C THR A 117 -11.10 -42.84 25.73
N SER A 118 -10.68 -41.58 25.58
CA SER A 118 -9.97 -40.77 26.59
C SER A 118 -10.89 -39.80 27.31
#